data_AF-A0A8J7IC22-F1
#
_entry.id   AF-A0A8J7IC22-F1
#
_cell.length_a   1.000
_cell.length_b   1.000
_cell.length_c   1.000
_cell.angle_alpha   90.00
_cell.angle_beta   90.00
_cell.angle_gamma   90.00
#
_symmetry.space_group_name_H-M   'P 1'
#
loop_
_entity.id
_entity.type
_entity.pdbx_description
1 polymer ?
#
loop_
_entity_poly.entity_id
_entity_poly.type
_entity_poly.pdbx_seq_one_letter_code
_entity_poly.pdbx_strand_id
1 'polypeptide(L)'
;MKYTFDIVGVSPIWQFFNNQQQKPNNQGVEYLGTQKCTLDALIETVEPVPIKWGWNSEQVIETVVQFWLNNADNIRYWKARLNDAGRENILVARVADIAALQAEFETLLGKNW
;
A
#
# COMPACT_ATOMS: atom_id res chain seq x y z
N MET A 1 -7.34 -14.01 5.19
CA MET A 1 -7.85 -12.63 5.00
C MET A 1 -8.13 -12.44 3.52
N LYS A 2 -9.12 -11.61 3.14
CA LYS A 2 -9.44 -11.32 1.73
C LYS A 2 -8.51 -10.24 1.12
N TYR A 3 -8.09 -9.30 1.96
CA TYR A 3 -7.20 -8.22 1.59
C TYR A 3 -5.80 -8.45 2.16
N THR A 4 -4.82 -7.78 1.57
CA THR A 4 -3.45 -7.70 2.08
C THR A 4 -3.02 -6.24 2.16
N PHE A 5 -2.16 -5.94 3.13
CA PHE A 5 -1.56 -4.63 3.30
C PHE A 5 -0.05 -4.79 3.55
N ASP A 6 0.76 -4.02 2.83
CA ASP A 6 2.21 -4.04 2.95
C ASP A 6 2.80 -2.64 2.84
N ILE A 7 3.88 -2.37 3.56
CA ILE A 7 4.78 -1.24 3.23
C ILE A 7 5.78 -1.73 2.19
N VAL A 8 5.77 -1.09 1.02
CA VAL A 8 6.55 -1.54 -0.15
C VAL A 8 7.78 -0.68 -0.42
N GLY A 9 7.86 0.53 0.14
CA GLY A 9 8.98 1.40 -0.16
C GLY A 9 8.93 2.80 0.45
N VAL A 10 9.98 3.56 0.12
CA VAL A 10 10.01 5.02 0.23
C VAL A 10 10.30 5.56 -1.16
N SER A 11 9.59 6.61 -1.56
CA SER A 11 9.73 7.20 -2.89
C SER A 11 9.70 8.72 -2.82
N PRO A 12 10.46 9.44 -3.67
CA PRO A 12 10.26 10.86 -3.86
C PRO A 12 8.82 11.17 -4.28
N ILE A 13 8.25 12.23 -3.71
CA ILE A 13 6.85 12.63 -3.92
C ILE A 13 6.52 12.72 -5.41
N TRP A 14 7.37 13.41 -6.19
CA TRP A 14 7.18 13.57 -7.63
C TRP A 14 7.14 12.23 -8.38
N GLN A 15 8.03 11.30 -8.05
CA GLN A 15 8.10 10.00 -8.71
C GLN A 15 6.85 9.16 -8.40
N PHE A 16 6.40 9.17 -7.15
CA PHE A 16 5.16 8.48 -6.78
C PHE A 16 3.97 9.02 -7.56
N PHE A 17 3.77 10.34 -7.59
CA PHE A 17 2.66 10.95 -8.33
C PHE A 17 2.70 10.65 -9.83
N ASN A 18 3.87 10.75 -10.45
CA ASN A 18 4.03 10.43 -11.86
C ASN A 18 3.66 8.96 -12.15
N ASN A 19 4.08 8.03 -11.29
CA ASN A 19 3.73 6.61 -11.43
C ASN A 19 2.22 6.34 -11.28
N GLN A 20 1.53 7.08 -10.40
CA GLN A 20 0.07 6.98 -10.24
C GLN A 20 -0.69 7.40 -11.50
N GLN A 21 -0.17 8.36 -12.27
CA GLN A 21 -0.79 8.80 -13.52
C GLN A 21 -0.54 7.85 -14.69
N GLN A 22 0.63 7.20 -14.71
CA GLN A 22 1.04 6.34 -15.83
C GLN A 22 0.47 4.93 -15.76
N LYS A 23 0.10 4.44 -14.56
CA LYS A 23 -0.46 3.09 -14.42
C LYS A 23 -1.95 3.08 -14.77
N PRO A 24 -2.38 2.27 -15.75
CA PRO A 24 -3.81 1.99 -15.92
C PRO A 24 -4.36 1.34 -14.66
N ASN A 25 -5.65 1.55 -14.41
CA ASN A 25 -6.36 1.16 -13.19
C ASN A 25 -6.24 -0.37 -12.95
N ASN A 26 -5.26 -0.81 -12.16
CA ASN A 26 -5.17 -2.21 -11.72
C ASN A 26 -6.34 -2.47 -10.78
N GLN A 27 -7.32 -3.24 -11.26
CA GLN A 27 -8.54 -3.50 -10.51
C GLN A 27 -8.17 -4.18 -9.18
N GLY A 28 -8.39 -3.47 -8.08
CA GLY A 28 -8.21 -4.01 -6.73
C GLY A 28 -6.78 -4.05 -6.20
N VAL A 29 -5.83 -3.29 -6.77
CA VAL A 29 -4.51 -3.03 -6.18
C VAL A 29 -4.28 -1.52 -6.11
N GLU A 30 -4.14 -0.99 -4.89
CA GLU A 30 -3.91 0.43 -4.64
C GLU A 30 -2.57 0.68 -3.97
N TYR A 31 -1.83 1.64 -4.50
CA TYR A 31 -0.61 2.15 -3.89
C TYR A 31 -0.89 3.48 -3.22
N LEU A 32 -0.56 3.57 -1.94
CA LEU A 32 -0.92 4.65 -1.04
C LEU A 32 0.34 5.35 -0.53
N GLY A 33 0.26 6.66 -0.34
CA GLY A 33 1.40 7.49 0.05
C GLY A 33 1.13 8.28 1.32
N THR A 34 2.06 8.26 2.27
CA THR A 34 2.02 9.12 3.47
C THR A 34 3.41 9.64 3.85
N GLN A 35 3.46 10.83 4.45
CA GLN A 35 4.70 11.41 4.98
C GLN A 35 5.05 10.91 6.39
N LYS A 36 4.19 10.10 7.01
CA LYS A 36 4.38 9.60 8.38
C LYS A 36 4.30 8.07 8.40
N CYS A 37 5.23 7.42 9.07
CA CYS A 37 5.16 5.99 9.37
C CYS A 37 4.51 5.78 10.75
N THR A 38 3.19 5.95 10.80
CA THR A 38 2.35 5.75 11.99
C THR A 38 1.05 5.04 11.61
N LEU A 39 0.44 4.32 12.54
CA LEU A 39 -0.77 3.53 12.26
C LEU A 39 -1.94 4.41 11.78
N ASP A 40 -2.18 5.53 12.46
CA ASP A 40 -3.19 6.52 12.09
C ASP A 40 -3.00 7.03 10.65
N ALA A 41 -1.77 7.41 10.30
CA ALA A 41 -1.47 7.90 8.96
C ALA A 41 -1.66 6.82 7.87
N LEU A 42 -1.40 5.54 8.20
CA LEU A 42 -1.68 4.44 7.27
C LEU A 42 -3.18 4.19 7.13
N ILE A 43 -3.94 4.23 8.23
CA ILE A 43 -5.40 4.09 8.22
C ILE A 43 -6.03 5.22 7.39
N GLU A 44 -5.65 6.48 7.61
CA GLU A 44 -6.12 7.63 6.83
C GLU A 44 -5.93 7.43 5.32
N THR A 45 -4.81 6.82 4.90
CA THR A 45 -4.57 6.58 3.47
C THR A 45 -5.46 5.49 2.87
N VAL A 46 -5.90 4.50 3.64
CA VAL A 46 -6.75 3.40 3.14
C VAL A 46 -8.24 3.72 3.19
N GLU A 47 -8.69 4.66 4.02
CA GLU A 47 -10.10 5.04 4.16
C GLU A 47 -10.87 5.30 2.83
N PRO A 48 -10.30 5.97 1.81
CA PRO A 48 -11.01 6.18 0.55
C PRO A 48 -11.08 4.92 -0.34
N VAL A 49 -10.24 3.91 -0.10
CA VAL A 49 -10.09 2.74 -0.97
C VAL A 49 -11.33 1.84 -0.99
N PRO A 50 -11.94 1.47 0.16
CA PRO A 50 -13.14 0.65 0.16
C PRO A 50 -14.31 1.24 -0.64
N ILE A 51 -14.48 2.56 -0.59
CA ILE A 51 -15.54 3.26 -1.33
C ILE A 51 -15.29 3.14 -2.84
N LYS A 52 -14.03 3.30 -3.28
CA LYS A 52 -13.63 3.19 -4.69
C LYS A 52 -13.95 1.81 -5.28
N TRP A 53 -13.75 0.74 -4.51
CA TRP A 53 -13.85 -0.65 -5.00
C TRP A 53 -15.05 -1.43 -4.49
N GLY A 54 -15.93 -0.81 -3.70
CA GLY A 54 -17.04 -1.51 -3.03
C GLY A 54 -16.54 -2.60 -2.06
N TRP A 55 -15.39 -2.38 -1.42
CA TRP A 55 -14.85 -3.33 -0.43
C TRP A 55 -15.48 -3.13 0.94
N ASN A 56 -15.29 -4.13 1.81
CA ASN A 56 -15.67 -4.03 3.22
C ASN A 56 -14.62 -3.17 3.96
N SER A 57 -15.01 -1.97 4.37
CA SER A 57 -14.13 -1.01 5.06
C SER A 57 -13.56 -1.54 6.37
N GLU A 58 -14.36 -2.23 7.18
CA GLU A 58 -13.91 -2.79 8.46
C GLU A 58 -12.79 -3.80 8.26
N GLN A 59 -12.95 -4.71 7.29
CA GLN A 59 -11.92 -5.72 6.98
C GLN A 59 -10.65 -5.12 6.40
N VAL A 60 -10.76 -4.04 5.62
CA VAL A 60 -9.58 -3.32 5.09
C VAL A 60 -8.81 -2.67 6.24
N ILE A 61 -9.49 -1.95 7.14
CA ILE A 61 -8.88 -1.33 8.31
C ILE A 61 -8.27 -2.41 9.23
N GLU A 62 -8.99 -3.50 9.48
CA GLU A 62 -8.50 -4.63 10.26
C GLU A 62 -7.21 -5.20 9.66
N THR A 63 -7.13 -5.31 8.33
CA THR A 63 -5.91 -5.76 7.64
C THR A 63 -4.72 -4.84 7.91
N VAL A 64 -4.91 -3.52 7.91
CA VAL A 64 -3.84 -2.56 8.27
C VAL A 64 -3.42 -2.71 9.72
N VAL A 65 -4.39 -2.82 10.64
CA VAL A 65 -4.12 -2.97 12.08
C VAL A 65 -3.37 -4.27 12.36
N GLN A 66 -3.79 -5.38 11.74
CA GLN A 66 -3.12 -6.67 11.88
C GLN A 66 -1.71 -6.64 11.28
N PHE A 67 -1.52 -6.01 10.12
CA PHE A 67 -0.17 -5.79 9.60
C PHE A 67 0.67 -5.01 10.61
N TRP A 68 0.15 -3.92 11.17
CA TRP A 68 0.88 -3.06 12.10
C TRP A 68 1.33 -3.81 13.37
N LEU A 69 0.41 -4.57 13.98
CA LEU A 69 0.68 -5.31 15.21
C LEU A 69 1.68 -6.45 15.01
N ASN A 70 1.66 -7.10 13.85
CA ASN A 70 2.46 -8.30 13.59
C ASN A 70 3.83 -8.01 12.92
N ASN A 71 4.11 -6.77 12.51
CA ASN A 71 5.29 -6.44 11.69
C ASN A 71 6.16 -5.32 12.31
N ALA A 72 6.32 -5.30 13.64
CA ALA A 72 7.03 -4.24 14.36
C ALA A 72 8.44 -3.92 13.83
N ASP A 73 9.24 -4.93 13.49
CA ASP A 73 10.60 -4.72 12.97
C ASP A 73 10.60 -4.10 11.56
N ASN A 74 9.67 -4.54 10.71
CA ASN A 74 9.47 -3.99 9.36
C ASN A 74 9.04 -2.52 9.44
N ILE A 75 8.11 -2.18 10.34
CA ILE A 75 7.67 -0.80 10.60
C ILE A 75 8.83 0.05 11.10
N ARG A 76 9.62 -0.45 12.05
CA ARG A 76 10.81 0.26 12.55
C ARG A 76 11.81 0.54 11.43
N TYR A 77 12.04 -0.44 10.56
CA TYR A 77 12.91 -0.30 9.40
C TYR A 77 12.42 0.81 8.46
N TRP A 78 11.15 0.78 8.04
CA TRP A 78 10.64 1.77 7.12
C TRP A 78 10.52 3.16 7.73
N LYS A 79 10.22 3.25 9.03
CA LYS A 79 10.25 4.52 9.76
C LYS A 79 11.64 5.14 9.73
N ALA A 80 12.69 4.35 9.96
CA ALA A 80 14.07 4.82 9.84
C ALA A 80 14.37 5.27 8.40
N ARG A 81 14.04 4.45 7.41
CA ARG A 81 14.26 4.79 5.99
C ARG A 81 13.55 6.07 5.53
N LEU A 82 12.33 6.30 5.99
CA LEU A 82 11.58 7.51 5.68
C LEU A 82 12.26 8.74 6.29
N ASN A 83 12.72 8.63 7.54
CA ASN A 83 13.44 9.71 8.20
C ASN A 83 14.76 10.03 7.48
N ASP A 84 15.50 9.02 7.07
CA ASP A 84 16.78 9.17 6.36
C ASP A 84 16.61 9.78 4.95
N ALA A 85 15.50 9.48 4.27
CA ALA A 85 15.21 10.00 2.94
C ALA A 85 14.89 11.50 2.93
N GLY A 86 14.42 12.05 4.06
CA GLY A 86 14.08 13.47 4.17
C GLY A 86 12.68 13.83 3.67
N ARG A 87 12.37 15.13 3.69
CA ARG A 87 10.98 15.66 3.61
C ARG A 87 10.30 15.54 2.25
N GLU A 88 11.05 15.39 1.18
CA GLU A 88 10.51 15.26 -0.19
C GLU A 88 10.19 13.82 -0.58
N ASN A 89 10.08 12.94 0.42
CA ASN A 89 9.79 11.53 0.24
C ASN A 89 8.55 11.12 1.03
N ILE A 90 7.91 10.07 0.56
CA ILE A 90 6.76 9.44 1.19
C ILE A 90 7.02 7.97 1.41
N LEU A 91 6.42 7.45 2.48
CA LEU A 91 6.22 6.04 2.68
C LEU A 91 5.18 5.57 1.67
N VAL A 92 5.51 4.51 0.95
CA VAL A 92 4.61 3.87 0.00
C VAL A 92 4.11 2.57 0.61
N ALA A 93 2.80 2.47 0.76
CA ALA A 93 2.10 1.25 1.14
C ALA A 93 1.27 0.73 -0.03
N ARG A 94 0.86 -0.54 0.07
CA ARG A 94 -0.04 -1.18 -0.88
C ARG A 94 -1.17 -1.83 -0.10
N VAL A 95 -2.40 -1.60 -0.54
CA VAL A 95 -3.57 -2.40 -0.15
C VAL A 95 -4.12 -3.09 -1.38
N ALA A 96 -4.46 -4.36 -1.26
CA ALA A 96 -4.95 -5.13 -2.40
C ALA A 96 -5.96 -6.20 -1.98
N ASP A 97 -6.89 -6.52 -2.87
CA ASP A 97 -7.56 -7.80 -2.86
C ASP A 97 -6.55 -8.89 -3.28
N ILE A 98 -6.49 -9.98 -2.53
CA ILE A 98 -5.46 -11.02 -2.75
C ILE A 98 -5.61 -11.66 -4.13
N ALA A 99 -6.83 -11.87 -4.63
CA ALA A 99 -7.05 -12.46 -5.94
C ALA A 99 -6.64 -11.51 -7.06
N ALA A 100 -6.95 -10.21 -6.92
CA ALA A 100 -6.48 -9.18 -7.83
C ALA A 100 -4.95 -9.10 -7.88
N LEU A 101 -4.29 -9.13 -6.71
CA LEU A 101 -2.85 -9.10 -6.62
C LEU A 101 -2.20 -10.33 -7.25
N GLN A 102 -2.78 -11.51 -7.04
CA GLN A 102 -2.31 -12.74 -7.68
C GLN A 102 -2.42 -12.65 -9.20
N ALA A 103 -3.54 -12.17 -9.74
CA ALA A 103 -3.73 -11.98 -11.18
C ALA A 103 -2.72 -10.97 -11.77
N GLU A 104 -2.43 -9.88 -11.06
CA GLU A 104 -1.37 -8.93 -11.46
C GLU A 104 -0.01 -9.64 -11.52
N PHE A 105 0.35 -10.42 -10.50
CA PHE A 105 1.60 -11.17 -10.49
C PHE A 105 1.67 -12.22 -11.62
N GLU A 106 0.60 -12.95 -11.87
CA GLU A 106 0.54 -13.94 -12.95
C GLU A 106 0.72 -13.30 -14.32
N THR A 107 0.12 -12.13 -14.53
CA THR A 107 0.29 -11.32 -15.75
C THR A 107 1.74 -10.86 -15.91
N LEU A 108 2.36 -10.33 -14.84
CA LEU A 108 3.74 -9.86 -14.85
C LEU A 108 4.75 -11.00 -15.06
N LEU A 109 4.45 -12.19 -14.56
CA LEU A 109 5.30 -13.38 -14.70
C LEU A 109 5.05 -14.15 -16.00
N GLY A 110 4.16 -13.66 -16.87
CA GLY A 110 3.95 -14.21 -18.21
C GLY A 110 3.35 -15.61 -18.23
N LYS A 111 2.53 -15.97 -17.23
CA LYS A 111 1.86 -17.27 -17.19
C LYS A 111 0.69 -17.30 -18.18
N ASN A 112 1.02 -17.47 -19.46
CA ASN A 112 0.16 -18.18 -20.41
C ASN A 112 0.32 -19.68 -20.12
N TRP A 113 -0.69 -20.33 -19.57
CA TRP A 113 -0.81 -21.79 -19.59
C TRP A 113 -2.11 -22.17 -20.28
#